data_AF-A0A951B8I9-F1
#
_entry.id   AF-A0A951B8I9-F1
#
_cell.length_a   1.000
_cell.length_b   1.000
_cell.length_c   1.000
_cell.angle_alpha   90.00
_cell.angle_beta   90.00
_cell.angle_gamma   90.00
#
_symmetry.space_group_name_H-M   'P 1'
#
loop_
_entity.id
_entity.type
_entity.pdbx_description
1 polymer ?
#
loop_
_entity_poly.entity_id
_entity_poly.type
_entity_poly.pdbx_seq_one_letter_code
_entity_poly.pdbx_strand_id
1 'polypeptide(L)' 'WVTAITGPVERLGALGPMHSVYCRDPEGNLIEIATYLTR' A
#
# COMPACT_ATOMS: atom_id res chain seq x y z
N TRP A 1 -14.19 -4.73 9.47
CA TRP A 1 -13.87 -3.36 9.04
C TRP A 1 -12.38 -3.24 8.92
N VAL A 2 -11.86 -2.87 7.75
CA VAL A 2 -10.43 -2.64 7.54
C VAL A 2 -10.22 -1.13 7.52
N THR A 3 -9.40 -0.62 8.42
CA THR A 3 -9.06 0.81 8.49
C THR A 3 -7.77 1.03 7.68
N ALA A 4 -7.82 1.94 6.71
CA ALA A 4 -6.61 2.39 6.03
C ALA A 4 -5.74 3.21 7.00
N ILE A 5 -4.48 2.82 7.15
CA ILE A 5 -3.52 3.46 8.06
C ILE A 5 -2.96 4.75 7.42
N THR A 6 -2.79 4.76 6.10
CA THR A 6 -2.39 5.95 5.32
C THR A 6 -2.92 5.85 3.89
N GLY A 7 -3.21 7.01 3.28
CA GLY A 7 -3.61 7.12 1.86
C GLY A 7 -2.47 6.79 0.89
N PRO A 8 -2.71 6.86 -0.44
CA PRO A 8 -1.71 6.49 -1.43
C PRO A 8 -0.46 7.37 -1.26
N VAL A 9 0.59 6.75 -0.75
CA VAL A 9 1.91 7.38 -0.58
C VAL A 9 2.83 6.86 -1.67
N GLU A 10 3.69 7.73 -2.19
CA GLU A 10 4.73 7.30 -3.11
C GLU A 10 5.72 6.38 -2.38
N ARG A 11 6.01 5.25 -3.01
CA ARG A 11 6.97 4.24 -2.56
C ARG A 11 7.78 3.73 -3.73
N LEU A 12 8.89 3.08 -3.41
CA LEU A 12 9.73 2.39 -4.39
C LEU A 12 9.45 0.88 -4.31
N GLY A 13 8.84 0.34 -5.36
CA GLY A 13 8.73 -1.10 -5.57
C GLY A 13 9.94 -1.66 -6.29
N ALA A 14 10.00 -2.98 -6.44
CA ALA A 14 11.08 -3.67 -7.15
C ALA A 14 11.26 -3.20 -8.61
N LEU A 15 10.20 -2.67 -9.23
CA LEU A 15 10.22 -2.18 -10.62
C LEU A 15 10.29 -0.65 -10.73
N GLY A 16 10.41 0.07 -9.61
CA GLY A 16 10.46 1.54 -9.59
C GLY A 16 9.31 2.19 -8.80
N PRO A 17 9.03 3.48 -9.03
CA PRO A 17 8.04 4.23 -8.28
C PRO A 17 6.61 3.67 -8.39
N MET A 18 5.89 3.66 -7.27
CA MET A 18 4.51 3.17 -7.16
C MET A 18 3.75 3.93 -6.08
N HIS A 19 2.41 3.81 -6.09
CA HIS A 19 1.56 4.28 -4.99
C HIS A 19 1.17 3.11 -4.09
N SER A 20 1.30 3.29 -2.78
CA SER A 20 0.99 2.26 -1.78
C SER A 20 -0.05 2.74 -0.77
N VAL A 21 -0.96 1.84 -0.39
CA VAL A 21 -1.91 1.99 0.71
C VAL A 21 -1.63 0.90 1.73
N TYR A 22 -1.70 1.25 3.02
CA TYR A 22 -1.44 0.32 4.10
C TYR A 22 -2.68 0.11 4.94
N CYS A 23 -2.92 -1.13 5.36
CA CYS A 23 -4.00 -1.48 6.28
C CYS A 23 -3.58 -2.60 7.24
N ARG A 24 -4.41 -2.84 8.26
CA ARG A 24 -4.30 -4.04 9.12
C ARG A 24 -5.44 -4.98 8.78
N ASP A 25 -5.12 -6.28 8.67
CA ASP A 25 -6.15 -7.32 8.66
C ASP A 25 -6.73 -7.53 10.08
N PRO A 26 -7.76 -8.37 10.25
CA PRO A 26 -8.33 -8.63 11.58
C PRO A 26 -7.37 -9.25 12.60
N GLU A 27 -6.29 -9.89 12.15
CA GLU A 27 -5.25 -10.48 13.00
C GLU A 27 -4.16 -9.47 13.35
N GLY A 28 -4.20 -8.27 12.77
CA GLY A 28 -3.25 -7.20 12.99
C GLY A 28 -2.00 -7.27 12.11
N ASN A 29 -1.97 -8.13 11.08
CA ASN A 29 -0.87 -8.15 10.12
C ASN A 29 -0.88 -6.87 9.27
N LEU A 30 0.31 -6.35 8.94
CA LEU A 30 0.44 -5.20 8.05
C LEU A 30 0.32 -5.67 6.60
N ILE A 31 -0.68 -5.12 5.89
CA ILE A 31 -0.86 -5.36 4.46
C ILE A 31 -0.50 -4.09 3.70
N GLU A 32 0.27 -4.25 2.63
CA GLU A 32 0.53 -3.23 1.63
C GLU A 32 -0.21 -3.56 0.34
N ILE A 33 -1.02 -2.63 -0.14
CA ILE A 33 -1.67 -2.70 -1.45
C ILE A 33 -1.02 -1.61 -2.31
N ALA A 34 -0.31 -2.01 -3.35
CA ALA A 34 0.45 -1.09 -4.19
C ALA A 34 0.06 -1.19 -5.68
N THR A 35 0.20 -0.10 -6.41
CA THR A 35 0.00 -0.04 -7.86
C THR A 35 1.14 0.75 -8.49
N TYR A 36 1.84 0.12 -9.44
CA TYR A 36 2.82 0.82 -10.26
C TYR A 36 2.13 1.84 -11.15
N LEU A 37 2.72 3.02 -11.26
CA LEU A 37 2.26 4.07 -12.19
C LEU A 37 2.64 3.66 -13.61
N THR A 38 1.88 2.74 -14.19
CA THR A 38 1.97 2.44 -15.62
C THR A 38 1.47 3.66 -16.37
N ARG A 39 2.26 4.16 -17.32
CA ARG A 39 1.84 5.19 -18.27
C ARG A 39 0.74 4.68 -19.19
#